data_AF-A0A163RXS8-F1
#
_entry.id   AF-A0A163RXS8-F1
#
_cell.length_a   1.000
_cell.length_b   1.000
_cell.length_c   1.000
_cell.angle_alpha   90.00
_cell.angle_beta   90.00
_cell.angle_gamma   90.00
#
_symmetry.space_group_name_H-M   'P 1'
#
loop_
_entity.id
_entity.type
_entity.pdbx_description
1 polymer ?
#
loop_
_entity_poly.entity_id
_entity_poly.type
_entity_poly.pdbx_seq_one_letter_code
_entity_poly.pdbx_strand_id
1 'polypeptide(L)'
;MRKTVLFLTLAALLITFLPESRSAAAERFTKEDVDRLSLYKKMESVTLIPWHYFAGVDQYERSVRKARRDLPARKGLVGIYFSPIQWSGPINPTMDDTNPERISMFGGIGKDGNNDGIADRNNDEDILFTFAEIIQKHGHDIENFRIGLWSYYQRDKAVDIIMENAKIYETYGTVALDKHSFIVPLRSNYSYRSTWGDRRGFGGLRIHEGTDIFADYGVPVKAVSYGIVEVKGWNRFGGWRIGVRDINNVYHYYAHLGSFNKAIEKGTIVEPGMVLGYVGSTGYGPPGTSGKFPPHLHFGMYRDNGYTEWAFDPYPYLKAWERQERISSRRR
;
A
#
# COMPACT_ATOMS: atom_id res chain seq x y z
N MET A 1 7.46 -48.68 -65.68
CA MET A 1 8.10 -47.35 -65.59
C MET A 1 7.95 -46.83 -64.17
N ARG A 2 9.06 -46.68 -63.45
CA ARG A 2 9.12 -46.31 -62.02
C ARG A 2 8.60 -44.88 -61.82
N LYS A 3 7.67 -44.68 -60.88
CA LYS A 3 7.32 -43.35 -60.35
C LYS A 3 7.96 -43.20 -58.98
N THR A 4 8.96 -42.33 -58.89
CA THR A 4 9.64 -41.89 -57.68
C THR A 4 8.71 -40.96 -56.91
N VAL A 5 8.35 -41.30 -55.67
CA VAL A 5 7.63 -40.40 -54.76
C VAL A 5 8.66 -39.71 -53.87
N LEU A 6 8.82 -38.40 -54.05
CA LEU A 6 9.70 -37.54 -53.29
C LEU A 6 8.98 -37.10 -52.01
N PHE A 7 9.47 -37.54 -50.84
CA PHE A 7 8.99 -37.04 -49.55
C PHE A 7 9.61 -35.65 -49.30
N LEU A 8 8.79 -34.60 -49.29
CA LEU A 8 9.15 -33.28 -48.79
C LEU A 8 8.88 -33.23 -47.29
N THR A 9 9.93 -33.28 -46.48
CA THR A 9 9.87 -33.00 -45.04
C THR A 9 9.79 -31.48 -44.83
N LEU A 10 8.64 -31.00 -44.38
CA LEU A 10 8.41 -29.62 -43.98
C LEU A 10 9.00 -29.41 -42.57
N ALA A 11 10.14 -28.73 -42.47
CA ALA A 11 10.71 -28.34 -41.19
C ALA A 11 9.91 -27.15 -40.62
N ALA A 12 9.10 -27.39 -39.58
CA ALA A 12 8.42 -26.35 -38.84
C ALA A 12 9.44 -25.60 -37.96
N LEU A 13 9.72 -24.34 -38.32
CA LEU A 13 10.56 -23.44 -37.53
C LEU A 13 9.76 -23.01 -36.29
N LEU A 14 10.02 -23.64 -35.14
CA LEU A 14 9.50 -23.20 -33.84
C LEU A 14 10.21 -21.90 -33.46
N ILE A 15 9.58 -20.76 -33.70
CA ILE A 15 10.03 -19.47 -33.17
C ILE A 15 9.62 -19.45 -31.69
N THR A 16 10.55 -19.82 -30.81
CA THR A 16 10.40 -19.62 -29.37
C THR A 16 10.47 -18.13 -29.08
N PHE A 17 9.34 -17.52 -28.71
CA PHE A 17 9.31 -16.20 -28.09
C PHE A 17 10.03 -16.29 -26.74
N LEU A 18 11.29 -15.84 -26.68
CA LEU A 18 11.94 -15.54 -25.42
C LEU A 18 11.25 -14.31 -24.81
N PRO A 19 10.86 -14.33 -23.52
CA PRO A 19 10.34 -13.14 -22.89
C PRO A 19 11.44 -12.08 -22.87
N GLU A 20 11.15 -10.90 -23.41
CA GLU A 20 12.04 -9.75 -23.30
C GLU A 20 12.39 -9.53 -21.82
N SER A 21 13.68 -9.64 -21.51
CA SER A 21 14.21 -9.23 -20.23
C SER A 21 13.89 -7.74 -20.07
N ARG A 22 12.88 -7.43 -19.24
CA ARG A 22 12.64 -6.06 -18.78
C ARG A 22 13.97 -5.54 -18.23
N SER A 23 14.53 -4.53 -18.88
CA SER A 23 15.67 -3.78 -18.36
C SER A 23 15.23 -3.15 -17.04
N ALA A 24 15.51 -3.86 -15.94
CA ALA A 24 15.36 -3.34 -14.60
C ALA A 24 16.43 -2.27 -14.44
N ALA A 25 16.03 -1.00 -14.51
CA ALA A 25 16.80 0.04 -13.86
C ALA A 25 16.99 -0.44 -12.42
N ALA A 26 18.23 -0.81 -12.06
CA ALA A 26 18.54 -1.54 -10.82
C ALA A 26 17.81 -0.89 -9.65
N GLU A 27 16.81 -1.58 -9.11
CA GLU A 27 16.10 -1.11 -7.93
C GLU A 27 17.12 -0.99 -6.80
N ARG A 28 17.30 0.22 -6.31
CA ARG A 28 18.30 0.49 -5.27
C ARG A 28 17.68 0.12 -3.93
N PHE A 29 17.72 -1.17 -3.60
CA PHE A 29 17.31 -1.66 -2.28
C PHE A 29 18.18 -1.01 -1.18
N THR A 30 17.54 -0.48 -0.15
CA THR A 30 18.26 -0.05 1.05
C THR A 30 18.67 -1.26 1.88
N LYS A 31 19.61 -1.08 2.83
CA LYS A 31 19.95 -2.14 3.78
C LYS A 31 18.72 -2.59 4.58
N GLU A 32 17.88 -1.65 5.02
CA GLU A 32 16.65 -1.96 5.76
C GLU A 32 15.67 -2.81 4.92
N ASP A 33 15.57 -2.58 3.61
CA ASP A 33 14.70 -3.39 2.73
C ASP A 33 15.18 -4.83 2.64
N VAL A 34 16.50 -5.03 2.49
CA VAL A 34 17.12 -6.36 2.41
C VAL A 34 16.95 -7.10 3.74
N ASP A 35 17.22 -6.43 4.85
CA ASP A 35 17.13 -7.02 6.19
C ASP A 35 15.68 -7.40 6.52
N ARG A 36 14.69 -6.54 6.22
CA ARG A 36 13.26 -6.83 6.41
C ARG A 36 12.79 -8.03 5.58
N LEU A 37 13.11 -8.04 4.28
CA LEU A 37 12.67 -9.13 3.42
C LEU A 37 13.30 -10.47 3.85
N SER A 38 14.55 -10.45 4.28
CA SER A 38 15.24 -11.64 4.81
C SER A 38 14.57 -12.14 6.09
N LEU A 39 14.23 -11.23 7.00
CA LEU A 39 13.50 -11.55 8.21
C LEU A 39 12.12 -12.19 7.91
N TYR A 40 11.33 -11.62 6.99
CA TYR A 40 10.01 -12.20 6.66
C TYR A 40 10.12 -13.58 6.00
N LYS A 41 11.11 -13.80 5.13
CA LYS A 41 11.36 -15.11 4.52
C LYS A 41 11.83 -16.15 5.54
N LYS A 42 12.60 -15.73 6.55
CA LYS A 42 12.94 -16.60 7.69
C LYS A 42 11.68 -16.97 8.48
N MET A 43 10.78 -16.01 8.74
CA MET A 43 9.53 -16.32 9.43
C MET A 43 8.61 -17.21 8.61
N GLU A 44 8.59 -17.06 7.29
CA GLU A 44 7.87 -17.96 6.38
C GLU A 44 8.38 -19.41 6.49
N SER A 45 9.69 -19.63 6.56
CA SER A 45 10.23 -21.00 6.69
C SER A 45 9.94 -21.65 8.05
N VAL A 46 9.82 -20.85 9.12
CA VAL A 46 9.56 -21.35 10.48
C VAL A 46 8.07 -21.54 10.76
N THR A 47 7.23 -20.62 10.28
CA THR A 47 5.79 -20.56 10.62
C THR A 47 4.88 -21.08 9.51
N LEU A 48 5.42 -21.27 8.30
CA LEU A 48 4.68 -21.58 7.07
C LEU A 48 3.68 -20.49 6.62
N ILE A 49 3.69 -19.31 7.26
CA ILE A 49 2.92 -18.15 6.79
C ILE A 49 3.70 -17.48 5.66
N PRO A 50 3.10 -17.26 4.48
CA PRO A 50 3.79 -16.59 3.38
C PRO A 50 4.36 -15.22 3.78
N TRP A 51 5.60 -14.94 3.35
CA TRP A 51 6.37 -13.78 3.82
C TRP A 51 5.65 -12.43 3.63
N HIS A 52 4.83 -12.32 2.58
CA HIS A 52 4.12 -11.10 2.24
C HIS A 52 3.02 -10.73 3.25
N TYR A 53 2.49 -11.69 4.02
CA TYR A 53 1.57 -11.39 5.13
C TYR A 53 2.29 -10.69 6.29
N PHE A 54 3.49 -11.15 6.65
CA PHE A 54 4.32 -10.44 7.63
C PHE A 54 4.69 -9.04 7.15
N ALA A 55 5.05 -8.90 5.87
CA ALA A 55 5.30 -7.58 5.27
C ALA A 55 4.07 -6.68 5.32
N GLY A 56 2.87 -7.22 5.05
CA GLY A 56 1.61 -6.49 5.09
C GLY A 56 1.26 -5.98 6.49
N VAL A 57 1.39 -6.84 7.51
CA VAL A 57 1.19 -6.51 8.93
C VAL A 57 2.20 -5.46 9.37
N ASP A 58 3.49 -5.72 9.14
CA ASP A 58 4.57 -4.81 9.53
C ASP A 58 4.36 -3.41 8.93
N GLN A 59 4.03 -3.35 7.66
CA GLN A 59 3.82 -2.09 6.96
C GLN A 59 2.60 -1.32 7.50
N TYR A 60 1.51 -2.02 7.84
CA TYR A 60 0.36 -1.40 8.51
C TYR A 60 0.78 -0.80 9.86
N GLU A 61 1.49 -1.56 10.70
CA GLU A 61 1.98 -1.11 11.99
C GLU A 61 2.91 0.11 11.88
N ARG A 62 3.87 0.06 10.95
CA ARG A 62 4.75 1.20 10.64
C ARG A 62 3.96 2.47 10.30
N SER A 63 2.92 2.32 9.48
CA SER A 63 2.10 3.44 9.02
C SER A 63 1.26 4.04 10.15
N VAL A 64 0.61 3.19 10.95
CA VAL A 64 -0.19 3.61 12.11
C VAL A 64 0.68 4.27 13.16
N ARG A 65 1.85 3.72 13.47
CA ARG A 65 2.80 4.29 14.45
C ARG A 65 3.36 5.63 14.04
N LYS A 66 3.55 5.88 12.75
CA LYS A 66 3.99 7.19 12.25
C LYS A 66 2.94 8.29 12.51
N ALA A 67 1.67 7.91 12.57
CA ALA A 67 0.57 8.82 12.87
C ALA A 67 0.28 8.97 14.37
N ARG A 68 0.62 7.95 15.16
CA ARG A 68 0.42 7.90 16.61
C ARG A 68 1.61 8.47 17.37
N ARG A 69 1.35 8.98 18.58
CA ARG A 69 2.39 9.55 19.47
C ARG A 69 2.38 8.94 20.88
N ASP A 70 1.43 8.05 21.14
CA ASP A 70 1.24 7.38 22.43
C ASP A 70 2.07 6.10 22.58
N LEU A 71 2.74 5.66 21.51
CA LEU A 71 3.63 4.50 21.51
C LEU A 71 5.10 4.92 21.53
N PRO A 72 6.00 4.11 22.12
CA PRO A 72 7.43 4.37 22.09
C PRO A 72 7.99 4.34 20.66
N ALA A 73 9.15 4.96 20.45
CA ALA A 73 9.84 4.87 19.16
C ALA A 73 10.19 3.40 18.83
N ARG A 74 10.07 3.03 17.56
CA ARG A 74 10.48 1.71 17.06
C ARG A 74 12.01 1.56 17.23
N LYS A 75 12.44 0.41 17.75
CA LYS A 75 13.87 0.08 17.97
C LYS A 75 14.43 -0.88 16.93
N GLY A 76 13.65 -1.88 16.52
CA GLY A 76 14.05 -2.92 15.56
C GLY A 76 13.50 -2.69 14.15
N LEU A 77 13.61 -3.70 13.28
CA LEU A 77 13.11 -3.72 11.91
C LEU A 77 11.59 -3.80 11.81
N VAL A 78 10.89 -4.31 12.83
CA VAL A 78 9.42 -4.45 12.76
C VAL A 78 8.67 -3.36 13.52
N GLY A 79 7.49 -3.00 13.01
CA GLY A 79 6.57 -2.03 13.59
C GLY A 79 5.66 -2.63 14.64
N ILE A 80 5.46 -3.96 14.63
CA ILE A 80 4.64 -4.65 15.63
C ILE A 80 5.18 -4.36 17.04
N TYR A 81 4.27 -4.12 17.98
CA TYR A 81 4.65 -3.80 19.35
C TYR A 81 3.72 -4.46 20.35
N PHE A 82 4.33 -5.13 21.31
CA PHE A 82 3.67 -5.65 22.49
C PHE A 82 4.09 -4.81 23.69
N SER A 83 3.12 -4.32 24.46
CA SER A 83 3.42 -3.66 25.73
C SER A 83 4.09 -4.65 26.71
N PRO A 84 4.86 -4.16 27.69
CA PRO A 84 5.43 -5.01 28.74
C PRO A 84 4.39 -5.95 29.36
N ILE A 85 3.22 -5.41 29.70
CA ILE A 85 2.09 -6.14 30.31
C ILE A 85 1.58 -7.26 29.40
N GLN A 86 1.43 -7.00 28.09
CA GLN A 86 1.02 -8.05 27.13
C GLN A 86 2.09 -9.13 27.02
N TRP A 87 3.36 -8.72 26.89
CA TRP A 87 4.48 -9.63 26.67
C TRP A 87 4.72 -10.55 27.86
N SER A 88 4.96 -9.98 29.05
CA SER A 88 5.33 -10.72 30.26
C SER A 88 4.14 -11.28 31.03
N GLY A 89 2.94 -10.75 30.82
CA GLY A 89 1.72 -11.10 31.53
C GLY A 89 1.34 -10.07 32.61
N PRO A 90 0.04 -9.85 32.85
CA PRO A 90 -0.45 -8.77 33.72
C PRO A 90 -0.12 -8.95 35.21
N ILE A 91 0.15 -10.18 35.63
CA ILE A 91 0.48 -10.54 37.02
C ILE A 91 1.96 -10.89 37.22
N ASN A 92 2.79 -10.72 36.17
CA ASN A 92 4.22 -10.98 36.27
C ASN A 92 4.90 -9.88 37.12
N PRO A 93 5.63 -10.22 38.20
CA PRO A 93 6.35 -9.22 39.00
C PRO A 93 7.49 -8.53 38.21
N THR A 94 7.96 -9.14 37.12
CA THR A 94 9.06 -8.64 36.27
C THR A 94 8.52 -8.34 34.87
N MET A 95 8.23 -7.07 34.60
CA MET A 95 7.57 -6.65 33.34
C MET A 95 8.50 -6.73 32.12
N ASP A 96 9.80 -6.89 32.31
CA ASP A 96 10.83 -7.13 31.29
C ASP A 96 11.36 -8.56 31.32
N ASP A 97 10.57 -9.50 31.86
CA ASP A 97 10.93 -10.92 31.85
C ASP A 97 11.15 -11.41 30.42
N THR A 98 12.22 -12.17 30.24
CA THR A 98 12.61 -12.79 28.98
C THR A 98 12.62 -14.31 29.04
N ASN A 99 12.30 -14.93 30.18
CA ASN A 99 12.20 -16.38 30.28
C ASN A 99 10.84 -16.86 29.78
N PRO A 100 10.78 -17.68 28.70
CA PRO A 100 9.50 -18.06 28.08
C PRO A 100 8.56 -18.82 29.02
N GLU A 101 9.09 -19.68 29.90
CA GLU A 101 8.27 -20.47 30.84
C GLU A 101 7.62 -19.59 31.89
N ARG A 102 8.38 -18.66 32.49
CA ARG A 102 7.83 -17.69 33.46
C ARG A 102 6.82 -16.76 32.81
N ILE A 103 7.13 -16.23 31.62
CA ILE A 103 6.20 -15.42 30.85
C ILE A 103 4.87 -16.18 30.68
N SER A 104 4.92 -17.44 30.24
CA SER A 104 3.73 -18.27 30.07
C SER A 104 3.00 -18.52 31.39
N MET A 105 3.71 -18.75 32.49
CA MET A 105 3.14 -18.97 33.83
C MET A 105 2.30 -17.77 34.31
N PHE A 106 2.69 -16.55 33.94
CA PHE A 106 1.97 -15.32 34.29
C PHE A 106 0.98 -14.86 33.22
N GLY A 107 0.69 -15.70 32.22
CA GLY A 107 -0.27 -15.42 31.15
C GLY A 107 0.24 -14.41 30.11
N GLY A 108 1.55 -14.20 30.03
CA GLY A 108 2.17 -13.42 28.97
C GLY A 108 2.20 -14.16 27.63
N ILE A 109 2.28 -13.39 26.55
CA ILE A 109 2.28 -13.93 25.18
C ILE A 109 3.67 -14.19 24.62
N GLY A 110 4.73 -13.62 25.22
CA GLY A 110 6.08 -13.65 24.67
C GLY A 110 6.59 -15.06 24.39
N LYS A 111 7.11 -15.27 23.18
CA LYS A 111 7.73 -16.52 22.72
C LYS A 111 9.14 -16.25 22.23
N ASP A 112 10.00 -17.24 22.44
CA ASP A 112 11.35 -17.33 21.87
C ASP A 112 11.22 -17.80 20.41
N GLY A 113 11.41 -16.89 19.47
CA GLY A 113 11.20 -17.12 18.04
C GLY A 113 12.47 -17.51 17.29
N ASN A 114 13.65 -17.22 17.86
CA ASN A 114 14.95 -17.57 17.29
C ASN A 114 15.59 -18.81 17.96
N ASN A 115 14.95 -19.35 18.99
CA ASN A 115 15.33 -20.51 19.78
C ASN A 115 16.69 -20.34 20.50
N ASP A 116 16.94 -19.14 21.05
CA ASP A 116 18.13 -18.82 21.85
C ASP A 116 17.91 -18.95 23.37
N GLY A 117 16.70 -19.34 23.79
CA GLY A 117 16.27 -19.46 25.17
C GLY A 117 15.67 -18.19 25.77
N ILE A 118 15.56 -17.11 24.99
CA ILE A 118 15.15 -15.78 25.42
C ILE A 118 13.94 -15.34 24.58
N ALA A 119 12.85 -14.94 25.23
CA ALA A 119 11.74 -14.24 24.60
C ALA A 119 11.88 -12.72 24.85
N ASP A 120 12.60 -12.02 23.98
CA ASP A 120 12.82 -10.57 24.08
C ASP A 120 11.85 -9.78 23.21
N ARG A 121 11.04 -8.94 23.85
CA ARG A 121 10.11 -8.01 23.16
C ARG A 121 10.78 -6.96 22.26
N ASN A 122 12.10 -6.85 22.26
CA ASN A 122 12.87 -5.98 21.38
C ASN A 122 13.61 -6.75 20.26
N ASN A 123 13.51 -8.07 20.23
CA ASN A 123 14.03 -8.92 19.17
C ASN A 123 12.96 -9.10 18.09
N ASP A 124 13.28 -8.71 16.85
CA ASP A 124 12.30 -8.74 15.75
C ASP A 124 11.83 -10.17 15.39
N GLU A 125 12.66 -11.19 15.62
CA GLU A 125 12.28 -12.59 15.38
C GLU A 125 11.28 -13.08 16.42
N ASP A 126 11.51 -12.79 17.70
CA ASP A 126 10.60 -13.13 18.79
C ASP A 126 9.25 -12.43 18.62
N ILE A 127 9.27 -11.15 18.21
CA ILE A 127 8.05 -10.37 17.94
C ILE A 127 7.23 -11.00 16.82
N LEU A 128 7.87 -11.32 15.67
CA LEU A 128 7.14 -11.88 14.53
C LEU A 128 6.66 -13.30 14.80
N PHE A 129 7.46 -14.12 15.47
CA PHE A 129 7.06 -15.47 15.84
C PHE A 129 5.91 -15.46 16.85
N THR A 130 5.99 -14.62 17.89
CA THR A 130 4.90 -14.41 18.86
C THR A 130 3.62 -13.94 18.14
N PHE A 131 3.74 -13.01 17.19
CA PHE A 131 2.60 -12.57 16.40
C PHE A 131 2.01 -13.70 15.55
N ALA A 132 2.84 -14.48 14.86
CA ALA A 132 2.41 -15.62 14.05
C ALA A 132 1.60 -16.63 14.89
N GLU A 133 2.10 -16.99 16.07
CA GLU A 133 1.43 -17.89 17.02
C GLU A 133 0.05 -17.37 17.43
N ILE A 134 -0.10 -16.05 17.61
CA ILE A 134 -1.39 -15.44 17.94
C ILE A 134 -2.38 -15.59 16.78
N ILE A 135 -1.94 -15.28 15.55
CA ILE A 135 -2.81 -15.30 14.37
C ILE A 135 -3.19 -16.73 13.99
N GLN A 136 -2.28 -17.70 14.12
CA GLN A 136 -2.52 -19.10 13.77
C GLN A 136 -3.44 -19.86 14.71
N LYS A 137 -3.84 -19.29 15.86
CA LYS A 137 -4.82 -19.92 16.78
C LYS A 137 -6.14 -20.32 16.11
N HIS A 138 -6.47 -19.68 15.00
CA HIS A 138 -7.68 -19.96 14.23
C HIS A 138 -7.46 -20.97 13.09
N GLY A 139 -6.21 -21.28 12.73
CA GLY A 139 -5.86 -22.18 11.64
C GLY A 139 -4.68 -21.66 10.81
N HIS A 140 -4.18 -22.51 9.90
CA HIS A 140 -2.99 -22.22 9.09
C HIS A 140 -3.31 -21.81 7.64
N ASP A 141 -4.58 -21.79 7.25
CA ASP A 141 -5.00 -21.34 5.92
C ASP A 141 -5.32 -19.83 5.87
N ILE A 142 -5.58 -19.35 4.64
CA ILE A 142 -5.80 -17.94 4.35
C ILE A 142 -7.09 -17.37 4.96
N GLU A 143 -8.15 -18.17 5.04
CA GLU A 143 -9.41 -17.73 5.63
C GLU A 143 -9.24 -17.54 7.13
N ASN A 144 -8.56 -18.48 7.77
CA ASN A 144 -8.21 -18.42 9.18
C ASN A 144 -7.21 -17.30 9.51
N PHE A 145 -6.30 -16.95 8.58
CA PHE A 145 -5.42 -15.79 8.75
C PHE A 145 -6.21 -14.48 8.87
N ARG A 146 -7.24 -14.27 8.04
CA ARG A 146 -8.13 -13.09 8.17
C ARG A 146 -8.89 -13.08 9.50
N ILE A 147 -9.35 -14.25 9.97
CA ILE A 147 -10.02 -14.38 11.27
C ILE A 147 -9.05 -14.03 12.40
N GLY A 148 -7.81 -14.51 12.36
CA GLY A 148 -6.79 -14.19 13.35
C GLY A 148 -6.43 -12.69 13.37
N LEU A 149 -6.30 -12.06 12.19
CA LEU A 149 -6.12 -10.61 12.10
C LEU A 149 -7.30 -9.86 12.71
N TRP A 150 -8.53 -10.26 12.39
CA TRP A 150 -9.71 -9.62 12.96
C TRP A 150 -9.78 -9.82 14.48
N SER A 151 -9.47 -11.02 14.98
CA SER A 151 -9.42 -11.31 16.41
C SER A 151 -8.38 -10.43 17.13
N TYR A 152 -7.23 -10.16 16.49
CA TYR A 152 -6.18 -9.33 17.04
C TYR A 152 -6.49 -7.82 16.98
N TYR A 153 -6.90 -7.32 15.80
CA TYR A 153 -7.07 -5.88 15.55
C TYR A 153 -8.47 -5.36 15.89
N GLN A 154 -9.48 -6.22 15.94
CA GLN A 154 -10.89 -5.89 16.18
C GLN A 154 -11.42 -4.78 15.25
N ARG A 155 -10.93 -4.76 14.00
CA ARG A 155 -11.22 -3.70 13.02
C ARG A 155 -11.11 -4.20 11.58
N ASP A 156 -12.24 -4.29 10.88
CA ASP A 156 -12.29 -4.75 9.48
C ASP A 156 -11.35 -3.98 8.56
N LYS A 157 -11.32 -2.65 8.71
CA LYS A 157 -10.44 -1.78 7.91
C LYS A 157 -8.95 -2.10 8.13
N ALA A 158 -8.53 -2.47 9.33
CA ALA A 158 -7.15 -2.88 9.57
C ALA A 158 -6.84 -4.19 8.82
N VAL A 159 -7.75 -5.17 8.90
CA VAL A 159 -7.63 -6.44 8.17
C VAL A 159 -7.53 -6.18 6.68
N ASP A 160 -8.42 -5.35 6.11
CA ASP A 160 -8.40 -5.05 4.68
C ASP A 160 -7.10 -4.38 4.25
N ILE A 161 -6.62 -3.36 4.96
CA ILE A 161 -5.33 -2.69 4.66
C ILE A 161 -4.15 -3.67 4.71
N ILE A 162 -4.10 -4.54 5.73
CA ILE A 162 -3.03 -5.53 5.88
C ILE A 162 -3.05 -6.50 4.70
N MET A 163 -4.23 -6.99 4.32
CA MET A 163 -4.40 -7.95 3.23
C MET A 163 -4.12 -7.32 1.86
N GLU A 164 -4.48 -6.05 1.68
CA GLU A 164 -4.14 -5.26 0.50
C GLU A 164 -2.63 -5.03 0.38
N ASN A 165 -1.96 -4.66 1.47
CA ASN A 165 -0.51 -4.55 1.52
C ASN A 165 0.17 -5.88 1.19
N ALA A 166 -0.30 -6.99 1.78
CA ALA A 166 0.23 -8.33 1.50
C ALA A 166 0.11 -8.67 0.01
N LYS A 167 -1.04 -8.39 -0.62
CA LYS A 167 -1.26 -8.62 -2.05
C LYS A 167 -0.33 -7.77 -2.93
N ILE A 168 -0.08 -6.52 -2.54
CA ILE A 168 0.87 -5.63 -3.24
C ILE A 168 2.28 -6.23 -3.14
N TYR A 169 2.73 -6.62 -1.96
CA TYR A 169 4.06 -7.20 -1.75
C TYR A 169 4.25 -8.52 -2.49
N GLU A 170 3.25 -9.40 -2.47
CA GLU A 170 3.23 -10.62 -3.27
C GLU A 170 3.41 -10.32 -4.76
N THR A 171 2.68 -9.33 -5.28
CA THR A 171 2.70 -8.97 -6.70
C THR A 171 4.06 -8.47 -7.17
N TYR A 172 4.75 -7.65 -6.37
CA TYR A 172 6.04 -7.08 -6.76
C TYR A 172 7.25 -7.91 -6.28
N GLY A 173 7.07 -8.85 -5.37
CA GLY A 173 8.13 -9.71 -4.85
C GLY A 173 9.19 -8.98 -4.03
N THR A 174 8.92 -7.74 -3.59
CA THR A 174 9.87 -6.89 -2.85
C THR A 174 9.15 -5.94 -1.90
N VAL A 175 9.85 -5.50 -0.85
CA VAL A 175 9.36 -4.49 0.10
C VAL A 175 9.76 -3.05 -0.27
N ALA A 176 10.65 -2.87 -1.25
CA ALA A 176 11.17 -1.57 -1.67
C ALA A 176 10.23 -0.85 -2.66
N LEU A 177 9.07 -0.43 -2.15
CA LEU A 177 7.98 0.18 -2.93
C LEU A 177 7.82 1.67 -2.58
N ASP A 178 8.91 2.44 -2.63
CA ASP A 178 8.98 3.85 -2.21
C ASP A 178 8.92 4.86 -3.38
N LYS A 179 8.84 4.37 -4.61
CA LYS A 179 8.76 5.22 -5.81
C LYS A 179 7.46 6.01 -5.84
N HIS A 180 7.54 7.22 -6.39
CA HIS A 180 6.39 8.09 -6.61
C HIS A 180 6.42 8.70 -8.01
N SER A 181 5.25 9.08 -8.53
CA SER A 181 5.11 9.83 -9.79
C SER A 181 4.24 11.06 -9.56
N PHE A 182 4.53 12.13 -10.30
CA PHE A 182 3.65 13.28 -10.38
C PHE A 182 2.33 12.90 -11.06
N ILE A 183 1.24 13.54 -10.64
CA ILE A 183 -0.12 13.08 -10.89
C ILE A 183 -0.62 13.27 -12.33
N VAL A 184 -0.01 14.18 -13.10
CA VAL A 184 -0.28 14.39 -14.53
C VAL A 184 1.05 14.42 -15.30
N PRO A 185 1.08 14.11 -16.61
CA PRO A 185 2.31 14.17 -17.39
C PRO A 185 2.91 15.58 -17.40
N LEU A 186 4.21 15.70 -17.13
CA LEU A 186 4.92 17.00 -17.04
C LEU A 186 4.84 17.86 -18.31
N ARG A 187 4.54 17.26 -19.47
CA ARG A 187 4.41 17.94 -20.76
C ARG A 187 3.01 18.49 -21.02
N SER A 188 2.04 18.19 -20.16
CA SER A 188 0.66 18.69 -20.30
C SER A 188 0.59 20.17 -19.91
N ASN A 189 -0.42 20.87 -20.40
CA ASN A 189 -0.78 22.17 -19.87
C ASN A 189 -1.53 21.99 -18.53
N TYR A 190 -0.89 22.36 -17.42
CA TYR A 190 -1.51 22.29 -16.10
C TYR A 190 -1.09 23.43 -15.19
N SER A 191 -1.95 23.76 -14.22
CA SER A 191 -1.62 24.67 -13.12
C SER A 191 -2.30 24.24 -11.84
N TYR A 192 -1.64 24.49 -10.71
CA TYR A 192 -2.19 24.20 -9.38
C TYR A 192 -1.56 25.16 -8.36
N ARG A 193 -2.30 25.44 -7.29
CA ARG A 193 -1.87 26.31 -6.19
C ARG A 193 -2.30 25.68 -4.87
N SER A 194 -1.67 26.11 -3.77
CA SER A 194 -2.14 25.77 -2.43
C SER A 194 -3.56 26.32 -2.26
N THR A 195 -4.53 25.43 -2.17
CA THR A 195 -5.96 25.74 -2.02
C THR A 195 -6.56 25.00 -0.82
N TRP A 196 -5.70 24.43 0.02
CA TRP A 196 -6.08 23.73 1.23
C TRP A 196 -6.79 24.67 2.20
N GLY A 197 -7.93 24.24 2.73
CA GLY A 197 -8.71 25.04 3.68
C GLY A 197 -9.60 26.10 3.04
N ASP A 198 -9.50 26.34 1.72
CA ASP A 198 -10.34 27.30 1.02
C ASP A 198 -11.83 26.96 1.18
N ARG A 199 -12.68 27.99 1.29
CA ARG A 199 -14.12 27.79 1.49
C ARG A 199 -14.76 27.12 0.28
N ARG A 200 -15.51 26.04 0.50
CA ARG A 200 -16.31 25.35 -0.53
C ARG A 200 -17.80 25.55 -0.27
N GLY A 201 -18.46 26.28 -1.19
CA GLY A 201 -19.91 26.50 -1.23
C GLY A 201 -20.34 27.97 -1.08
N PHE A 202 -21.52 28.31 -1.62
CA PHE A 202 -22.17 29.61 -1.45
C PHE A 202 -22.72 29.76 -0.01
N GLY A 203 -21.84 29.98 0.97
CA GLY A 203 -22.23 30.23 2.38
C GLY A 203 -22.11 29.05 3.36
N GLY A 204 -21.48 27.94 2.96
CA GLY A 204 -21.25 26.78 3.84
C GLY A 204 -19.96 26.84 4.69
N LEU A 205 -19.81 25.85 5.58
CA LEU A 205 -18.62 25.61 6.43
C LEU A 205 -17.65 24.54 5.87
N ARG A 206 -17.91 23.99 4.67
CA ARG A 206 -16.99 23.01 4.07
C ARG A 206 -15.69 23.70 3.69
N ILE A 207 -14.59 23.10 4.10
CA ILE A 207 -13.25 23.44 3.63
C ILE A 207 -12.86 22.58 2.42
N HIS A 208 -11.92 23.07 1.64
CA HIS A 208 -11.31 22.34 0.56
C HIS A 208 -10.24 21.39 1.09
N GLU A 209 -10.57 20.11 1.16
CA GLU A 209 -9.68 19.02 1.64
C GLU A 209 -8.87 18.40 0.50
N GLY A 210 -8.24 19.24 -0.31
CA GLY A 210 -7.46 18.77 -1.45
C GLY A 210 -6.71 19.89 -2.16
N THR A 211 -6.22 19.56 -3.34
CA THR A 211 -5.62 20.50 -4.29
C THR A 211 -6.23 20.25 -5.67
N ASP A 212 -6.67 21.33 -6.31
CA ASP A 212 -7.18 21.25 -7.68
C ASP A 212 -6.04 21.48 -8.68
N ILE A 213 -5.87 20.52 -9.58
CA ILE A 213 -4.94 20.60 -10.71
C ILE A 213 -5.75 20.87 -11.97
N PHE A 214 -5.78 22.14 -12.38
CA PHE A 214 -6.40 22.55 -13.64
C PHE A 214 -5.57 22.03 -14.80
N ALA A 215 -6.20 21.32 -15.71
CA ALA A 215 -5.59 20.73 -16.89
C ALA A 215 -6.65 20.50 -17.96
N ASP A 216 -6.22 20.37 -19.22
CA ASP A 216 -7.15 20.18 -20.33
C ASP A 216 -7.94 18.86 -20.20
N TYR A 217 -9.15 18.82 -20.80
CA TYR A 217 -9.92 17.59 -20.90
C TYR A 217 -9.09 16.46 -21.51
N GLY A 218 -9.20 15.25 -20.96
CA GLY A 218 -8.49 14.10 -21.51
C GLY A 218 -7.02 14.00 -21.09
N VAL A 219 -6.48 14.95 -20.32
CA VAL A 219 -5.12 14.79 -19.76
C VAL A 219 -5.08 13.53 -18.88
N PRO A 220 -4.10 12.63 -19.07
CA PRO A 220 -3.98 11.42 -18.25
C PRO A 220 -3.77 11.75 -16.77
N VAL A 221 -4.50 11.06 -15.90
CA VAL A 221 -4.33 11.09 -14.45
C VAL A 221 -3.62 9.82 -14.03
N LYS A 222 -2.46 9.96 -13.37
CA LYS A 222 -1.57 8.88 -12.99
C LYS A 222 -1.69 8.54 -11.50
N ALA A 223 -1.54 7.26 -11.14
CA ALA A 223 -1.33 6.84 -9.77
C ALA A 223 -0.03 7.46 -9.24
N VAL A 224 -0.06 7.99 -8.02
CA VAL A 224 1.10 8.70 -7.44
C VAL A 224 2.08 7.75 -6.76
N SER A 225 1.62 6.58 -6.33
CA SER A 225 2.36 5.59 -5.55
C SER A 225 1.91 4.16 -5.90
N TYR A 226 2.62 3.16 -5.37
CA TYR A 226 2.13 1.78 -5.36
C TYR A 226 0.92 1.67 -4.43
N GLY A 227 -0.12 0.96 -4.86
CA GLY A 227 -1.33 0.85 -4.07
C GLY A 227 -2.38 -0.05 -4.69
N ILE A 228 -3.57 -0.03 -4.11
CA ILE A 228 -4.74 -0.75 -4.61
C ILE A 228 -5.93 0.20 -4.77
N VAL A 229 -6.73 -0.03 -5.80
CA VAL A 229 -7.95 0.73 -6.05
C VAL A 229 -9.06 0.25 -5.10
N GLU A 230 -9.31 0.99 -4.02
CA GLU A 230 -10.39 0.68 -3.08
C GLU A 230 -11.77 1.05 -3.64
N VAL A 231 -11.83 2.12 -4.45
CA VAL A 231 -13.11 2.60 -4.98
C VAL A 231 -12.97 3.15 -6.39
N LYS A 232 -13.94 2.83 -7.23
CA LYS A 232 -14.14 3.40 -8.57
C LYS A 232 -15.65 3.64 -8.74
N GLY A 233 -16.05 4.84 -9.14
CA GLY A 233 -17.47 5.11 -9.41
C GLY A 233 -17.89 6.57 -9.24
N TRP A 234 -19.21 6.78 -9.20
CA TRP A 234 -19.82 8.10 -9.09
C TRP A 234 -19.92 8.57 -7.63
N ASN A 235 -19.61 9.84 -7.40
CA ASN A 235 -19.96 10.58 -6.20
C ASN A 235 -20.67 11.88 -6.58
N ARG A 236 -21.74 12.24 -5.87
CA ARG A 236 -22.54 13.44 -6.17
C ARG A 236 -21.70 14.71 -6.28
N PHE A 237 -20.67 14.88 -5.44
CA PHE A 237 -19.79 16.04 -5.47
C PHE A 237 -18.56 15.80 -6.33
N GLY A 238 -17.88 14.67 -6.15
CA GLY A 238 -16.63 14.33 -6.85
C GLY A 238 -16.79 13.81 -8.28
N GLY A 239 -18.01 13.64 -8.79
CA GLY A 239 -18.24 13.06 -10.12
C GLY A 239 -17.70 11.65 -10.25
N TRP A 240 -17.13 11.33 -11.41
CA TRP A 240 -16.36 10.10 -11.57
C TRP A 240 -15.05 10.20 -10.79
N ARG A 241 -14.85 9.25 -9.90
CA ARG A 241 -13.70 9.24 -9.00
C ARG A 241 -13.07 7.85 -8.84
N ILE A 242 -11.79 7.88 -8.52
CA ILE A 242 -10.99 6.72 -8.10
C ILE A 242 -10.38 7.02 -6.74
N GLY A 243 -10.35 6.03 -5.86
CA GLY A 243 -9.63 6.05 -4.60
C GLY A 243 -8.58 4.95 -4.59
N VAL A 244 -7.32 5.30 -4.35
CA VAL A 244 -6.21 4.36 -4.24
C VAL A 244 -5.64 4.43 -2.84
N ARG A 245 -5.55 3.31 -2.13
CA ARG A 245 -4.77 3.24 -0.88
C ARG A 245 -3.36 2.76 -1.17
N ASP A 246 -2.38 3.50 -0.68
CA ASP A 246 -0.98 3.13 -0.80
C ASP A 246 -0.48 2.32 0.41
N ILE A 247 0.72 1.75 0.26
CA ILE A 247 1.33 0.93 1.31
C ILE A 247 1.65 1.73 2.58
N ASN A 248 1.68 3.06 2.54
CA ASN A 248 1.91 3.91 3.71
C ASN A 248 0.60 4.31 4.41
N ASN A 249 -0.49 3.60 4.10
CA ASN A 249 -1.83 3.85 4.60
C ASN A 249 -2.33 5.27 4.29
N VAL A 250 -1.94 5.81 3.13
CA VAL A 250 -2.48 7.04 2.56
C VAL A 250 -3.47 6.69 1.47
N TYR A 251 -4.70 7.18 1.63
CA TYR A 251 -5.75 7.13 0.62
C TYR A 251 -5.68 8.36 -0.27
N HIS A 252 -5.42 8.12 -1.55
CA HIS A 252 -5.30 9.09 -2.63
C HIS A 252 -6.63 9.16 -3.39
N TYR A 253 -7.27 10.32 -3.33
CA TYR A 253 -8.58 10.57 -3.91
C TYR A 253 -8.47 11.36 -5.21
N TYR A 254 -8.94 10.78 -6.31
CA TYR A 254 -8.91 11.36 -7.65
C TYR A 254 -10.34 11.62 -8.11
N ALA A 255 -10.75 12.87 -8.28
CA ALA A 255 -12.12 13.23 -8.63
C ALA A 255 -12.22 14.09 -9.89
N HIS A 256 -13.46 14.29 -10.33
CA HIS A 256 -13.85 15.04 -11.52
C HIS A 256 -13.33 14.43 -12.83
N LEU A 257 -13.06 13.12 -12.84
CA LEU A 257 -12.59 12.42 -14.03
C LEU A 257 -13.63 12.51 -15.16
N GLY A 258 -13.17 12.66 -16.40
CA GLY A 258 -14.03 12.58 -17.58
C GLY A 258 -14.31 11.13 -17.99
N SER A 259 -13.32 10.26 -17.79
CA SER A 259 -13.43 8.82 -18.02
C SER A 259 -12.40 8.03 -17.22
N PHE A 260 -12.66 6.74 -17.04
CA PHE A 260 -11.72 5.80 -16.42
C PHE A 260 -10.85 5.14 -17.49
N ASN A 261 -9.64 4.75 -17.11
CA ASN A 261 -8.89 3.77 -17.87
C ASN A 261 -9.63 2.41 -17.80
N LYS A 262 -9.83 1.75 -18.95
CA LYS A 262 -10.58 0.49 -19.06
C LYS A 262 -9.95 -0.67 -18.28
N ALA A 263 -8.64 -0.62 -18.04
CA ALA A 263 -7.93 -1.65 -17.30
C ALA A 263 -8.06 -1.52 -15.76
N ILE A 264 -8.62 -0.40 -15.28
CA ILE A 264 -8.67 -0.07 -13.86
C ILE A 264 -10.04 -0.42 -13.31
N GLU A 265 -10.09 -1.33 -12.33
CA GLU A 265 -11.28 -1.71 -11.58
C GLU A 265 -11.02 -1.66 -10.08
N LYS A 266 -12.07 -1.81 -9.26
CA LYS A 266 -11.89 -2.01 -7.82
C LYS A 266 -11.05 -3.28 -7.58
N GLY A 267 -10.04 -3.17 -6.72
CA GLY A 267 -9.09 -4.25 -6.41
C GLY A 267 -7.89 -4.34 -7.36
N THR A 268 -7.80 -3.49 -8.38
CA THR A 268 -6.62 -3.38 -9.23
C THR A 268 -5.43 -2.85 -8.43
N ILE A 269 -4.29 -3.55 -8.51
CA ILE A 269 -3.01 -3.08 -7.99
C ILE A 269 -2.41 -2.12 -9.00
N VAL A 270 -1.94 -0.98 -8.52
CA VAL A 270 -1.37 0.09 -9.34
C VAL A 270 0.06 0.38 -8.91
N GLU A 271 0.85 0.89 -9.84
CA GLU A 271 2.21 1.39 -9.61
C GLU A 271 2.31 2.88 -9.98
N PRO A 272 3.32 3.61 -9.46
CA PRO A 272 3.49 5.02 -9.77
C PRO A 272 3.59 5.26 -11.27
N GLY A 273 2.76 6.18 -11.77
CA GLY A 273 2.73 6.54 -13.18
C GLY A 273 1.68 5.80 -14.01
N MET A 274 1.07 4.73 -13.48
CA MET A 274 -0.01 4.01 -14.16
C MET A 274 -1.23 4.92 -14.35
N VAL A 275 -1.80 4.97 -15.55
CA VAL A 275 -2.93 5.85 -15.86
C VAL A 275 -4.22 5.28 -15.25
N LEU A 276 -4.83 6.03 -14.33
CA LEU A 276 -6.08 5.70 -13.65
C LEU A 276 -7.31 6.10 -14.47
N GLY A 277 -7.19 7.22 -15.18
CA GLY A 277 -8.27 7.83 -15.94
C GLY A 277 -7.81 9.14 -16.55
N TYR A 278 -8.78 10.00 -16.86
CA TYR A 278 -8.52 11.22 -17.61
C TYR A 278 -9.26 12.41 -17.00
N VAL A 279 -8.62 13.58 -17.01
CA VAL A 279 -9.18 14.83 -16.49
C VAL A 279 -10.50 15.15 -17.18
N GLY A 280 -11.46 15.63 -16.38
CA GLY A 280 -12.77 16.07 -16.86
C GLY A 280 -13.34 17.19 -15.99
N SER A 281 -14.67 17.27 -15.96
CA SER A 281 -15.43 18.27 -15.21
C SER A 281 -16.71 17.68 -14.62
N THR A 282 -16.66 16.39 -14.24
CA THR A 282 -17.85 15.66 -13.78
C THR A 282 -18.12 15.89 -12.30
N GLY A 283 -19.39 15.95 -11.91
CA GLY A 283 -19.81 16.08 -10.51
C GLY A 283 -20.89 17.14 -10.28
N TYR A 284 -21.13 17.44 -9.01
CA TYR A 284 -22.16 18.37 -8.53
C TYR A 284 -23.57 18.07 -9.07
N GLY A 285 -23.97 16.79 -9.08
CA GLY A 285 -25.26 16.37 -9.61
C GLY A 285 -25.48 14.85 -9.65
N PRO A 286 -26.56 14.40 -10.30
CA PRO A 286 -26.80 12.97 -10.58
C PRO A 286 -25.72 12.37 -11.50
N PRO A 287 -25.58 11.03 -11.55
CA PRO A 287 -24.62 10.33 -12.40
C PRO A 287 -24.56 10.88 -13.83
N GLY A 288 -23.34 11.18 -14.30
CA GLY A 288 -23.10 11.73 -15.64
C GLY A 288 -23.11 13.26 -15.75
N THR A 289 -23.42 13.99 -14.66
CA THR A 289 -23.36 15.47 -14.67
C THR A 289 -21.94 15.96 -15.00
N SER A 290 -21.78 16.83 -16.00
CA SER A 290 -20.49 17.41 -16.40
C SER A 290 -20.61 18.86 -16.83
N GLY A 291 -19.47 19.58 -16.89
CA GLY A 291 -19.40 20.92 -17.49
C GLY A 291 -19.84 22.08 -16.58
N LYS A 292 -20.07 21.82 -15.29
CA LYS A 292 -20.48 22.87 -14.31
C LYS A 292 -19.33 23.77 -13.83
N PHE A 293 -18.09 23.40 -14.15
CA PHE A 293 -16.86 24.08 -13.75
C PHE A 293 -15.75 23.75 -14.75
N PRO A 294 -14.67 24.55 -14.80
CA PRO A 294 -13.53 24.29 -15.68
C PRO A 294 -12.91 22.90 -15.43
N PRO A 295 -12.31 22.27 -16.46
CA PRO A 295 -11.70 20.96 -16.29
C PRO A 295 -10.54 21.01 -15.30
N HIS A 296 -10.58 20.10 -14.33
CA HIS A 296 -9.53 19.94 -13.34
C HIS A 296 -9.61 18.57 -12.70
N LEU A 297 -8.49 18.12 -12.13
CA LEU A 297 -8.43 17.01 -11.22
C LEU A 297 -8.49 17.57 -9.79
N HIS A 298 -9.50 17.17 -9.03
CA HIS A 298 -9.46 17.36 -7.58
C HIS A 298 -8.69 16.18 -6.96
N PHE A 299 -7.59 16.49 -6.28
CA PHE A 299 -6.74 15.50 -5.61
C PHE A 299 -6.79 15.69 -4.09
N GLY A 300 -7.19 14.65 -3.37
CA GLY A 300 -7.23 14.61 -1.90
C GLY A 300 -6.31 13.54 -1.33
N MET A 301 -5.79 13.77 -0.11
CA MET A 301 -4.98 12.80 0.62
C MET A 301 -5.54 12.62 2.02
N TYR A 302 -5.75 11.37 2.42
CA TYR A 302 -6.29 11.00 3.72
C TYR A 302 -5.39 9.94 4.36
N ARG A 303 -5.15 10.02 5.66
CA ARG A 303 -4.35 9.02 6.39
C ARG A 303 -5.20 8.42 7.50
N ASP A 304 -4.95 7.15 7.78
CA ASP A 304 -5.58 6.40 8.87
C ASP A 304 -4.56 6.15 10.01
N ASN A 305 -4.98 6.35 11.26
CA ASN A 305 -4.15 6.18 12.47
C ASN A 305 -4.53 4.93 13.27
N GLY A 306 -5.29 4.01 12.67
CA GLY A 306 -5.86 2.85 13.35
C GLY A 306 -7.20 3.13 14.05
N TYR A 307 -7.61 4.40 14.20
CA TYR A 307 -8.88 4.79 14.82
C TYR A 307 -9.77 5.56 13.85
N THR A 308 -9.23 6.61 13.25
CA THR A 308 -9.92 7.54 12.38
C THR A 308 -9.08 7.88 11.16
N GLU A 309 -9.76 8.34 10.11
CA GLU A 309 -9.11 8.97 8.96
C GLU A 309 -9.21 10.49 9.04
N TRP A 310 -8.15 11.18 8.62
CA TRP A 310 -8.17 12.63 8.46
C TRP A 310 -7.53 13.03 7.13
N ALA A 311 -8.07 14.10 6.56
CA ALA A 311 -7.50 14.72 5.38
C ALA A 311 -6.25 15.54 5.74
N PHE A 312 -5.27 15.62 4.83
CA PHE A 312 -4.12 16.50 4.98
C PHE A 312 -3.69 17.11 3.63
N ASP A 313 -2.99 18.24 3.69
CA ASP A 313 -2.65 19.05 2.52
C ASP A 313 -1.79 18.29 1.49
N PRO A 314 -2.32 18.06 0.26
CA PRO A 314 -1.57 17.41 -0.82
C PRO A 314 -0.52 18.31 -1.47
N TYR A 315 -0.64 19.63 -1.37
CA TYR A 315 0.15 20.57 -2.16
C TYR A 315 1.68 20.40 -1.97
N PRO A 316 2.23 20.26 -0.74
CA PRO A 316 3.66 20.03 -0.54
C PRO A 316 4.16 18.74 -1.20
N TYR A 317 3.35 17.68 -1.19
CA TYR A 317 3.68 16.39 -1.79
C TYR A 317 3.68 16.49 -3.32
N LEU A 318 2.66 17.15 -3.89
CA LEU A 318 2.61 17.43 -5.33
C LEU A 318 3.85 18.21 -5.80
N LYS A 319 4.27 19.25 -5.07
CA LYS A 319 5.50 20.00 -5.37
C LYS A 319 6.74 19.09 -5.34
N ALA A 320 6.83 18.21 -4.34
CA ALA A 320 7.95 17.29 -4.20
C ALA A 320 8.02 16.29 -5.35
N TRP A 321 6.91 15.62 -5.68
CA TRP A 321 6.82 14.64 -6.76
C TRP A 321 7.06 15.27 -8.14
N GLU A 322 6.51 16.47 -8.39
CA GLU A 322 6.77 17.24 -9.62
C GLU A 322 8.27 17.53 -9.79
N ARG A 323 8.94 17.97 -8.71
CA ARG A 323 10.38 18.26 -8.72
C ARG A 323 11.21 16.99 -8.96
N GLN A 324 10.87 15.90 -8.28
CA GLN A 324 11.55 14.62 -8.42
C GLN A 324 11.44 14.09 -9.86
N GLU A 325 10.24 14.12 -10.45
CA GLU A 325 10.02 13.66 -11.83
C GLU A 325 10.81 14.51 -12.83
N ARG A 326 10.84 15.84 -12.67
CA ARG A 326 11.66 16.75 -13.51
C ARG A 326 13.16 16.47 -13.42
N ILE A 327 13.67 16.13 -12.24
CA ILE A 327 15.09 15.78 -12.06
C ILE A 327 15.38 14.45 -12.77
N SER A 328 14.51 13.46 -12.61
CA SER A 328 14.67 12.14 -13.24
C SER A 328 14.62 12.21 -14.76
N SER A 329 13.76 13.07 -15.33
CA SER A 329 13.61 13.22 -16.78
C SER A 329 14.78 13.95 -17.45
N ARG A 330 15.62 14.65 -16.68
CA ARG A 330 16.85 15.31 -17.18
C ARG A 330 18.07 14.39 -17.17
N ARG A 331 18.00 13.28 -16.43
CA ARG A 331 19.08 12.29 -16.29
C ARG A 331 18.96 11.13 -17.29
N ARG A 332 17.82 11.02 -17.95
CA ARG A 332 17.58 10.16 -19.12
C ARG A 332 17.81 11.00 -20.36
#